data_AF-D0W1G5-F1
#
_entry.id   AF-D0W1G5-F1
#
_cell.length_a   1.000
_cell.length_b   1.000
_cell.length_c   1.000
_cell.angle_alpha   90.00
_cell.angle_beta   90.00
_cell.angle_gamma   90.00
#
_symmetry.space_group_name_H-M   'P 1'
#
loop_
_entity.id
_entity.type
_entity.pdbx_description
1 polymer ?
#
loop_
_entity_poly.entity_id
_entity_poly.type
_entity_poly.pdbx_seq_one_letter_code
_entity_poly.pdbx_strand_id
1 'polypeptide(L)'
;MKNRTKVWDFPTRLFHWLLASSLPFMWYSAKAGGSLLQWHTRIGLLILFLLIFRICWGIWGSDTARFSRFVRGWAGIREYMKNGIPEHVQPGHNPLGALMVVALFAAISFQVGTGLFAADENTFSTNGYLNHLVSEHTGSLMRKIHLNFFNLLAVFSAIHIAAVAAYRVFKKKNLVVPMITGFKYIEGKTAIRFAGKAALTAALLIAALTVAAVLFLS
;
A
#
# COMPACT_ATOMS: atom_id res chain seq x y z
N MET A 1 -10.41 -31.02 8.75
CA MET A 1 -9.88 -31.11 7.37
C MET A 1 -9.53 -29.71 6.86
N LYS A 2 -8.42 -29.58 6.12
CA LYS A 2 -8.02 -28.32 5.47
C LYS A 2 -8.79 -28.14 4.17
N ASN A 3 -9.46 -27.00 4.00
CA ASN A 3 -10.21 -26.68 2.79
C ASN A 3 -9.52 -25.54 2.03
N ARG A 4 -9.48 -25.64 0.70
CA ARG A 4 -9.00 -24.57 -0.16
C ARG A 4 -10.02 -23.43 -0.15
N THR A 5 -9.64 -22.31 0.47
CA THR A 5 -10.49 -21.13 0.68
C THR A 5 -9.93 -19.95 -0.10
N LYS A 6 -10.79 -19.24 -0.85
CA LYS A 6 -10.41 -17.96 -1.46
C LYS A 6 -10.36 -16.90 -0.38
N VAL A 7 -9.18 -16.32 -0.14
CA VAL A 7 -8.94 -15.33 0.92
C VAL A 7 -8.81 -13.93 0.35
N TRP A 8 -8.11 -13.80 -0.77
CA TRP A 8 -7.85 -12.50 -1.39
C TRP A 8 -8.63 -12.39 -2.71
N ASP A 9 -9.32 -11.27 -2.88
CA ASP A 9 -9.87 -10.91 -4.19
C ASP A 9 -8.76 -10.50 -5.18
N PHE A 10 -9.12 -10.38 -6.45
CA PHE A 10 -8.17 -9.96 -7.47
C PHE A 10 -7.73 -8.50 -7.31
N PRO A 11 -8.62 -7.51 -7.06
CA PRO A 11 -8.21 -6.11 -6.91
C PRO A 11 -7.17 -5.86 -5.81
N THR A 12 -7.29 -6.52 -4.66
CA THR A 12 -6.31 -6.41 -3.56
C THR A 12 -4.94 -6.93 -3.95
N ARG A 13 -4.88 -8.05 -4.69
CA ARG A 13 -3.61 -8.64 -5.15
C ARG A 13 -2.95 -7.78 -6.21
N LEU A 14 -3.74 -7.30 -7.18
CA LEU A 14 -3.26 -6.42 -8.22
C LEU A 14 -2.70 -5.12 -7.62
N PHE A 15 -3.46 -4.47 -6.73
CA PHE A 15 -2.99 -3.29 -5.99
C PHE A 15 -1.65 -3.56 -5.30
N HIS A 16 -1.56 -4.67 -4.55
CA HIS A 16 -0.36 -4.99 -3.79
C HIS A 16 0.88 -5.12 -4.69
N TRP A 17 0.79 -5.89 -5.77
CA TRP A 17 1.95 -6.12 -6.64
C TRP A 17 2.30 -4.92 -7.51
N LEU A 18 1.32 -4.12 -7.94
CA LEU A 18 1.58 -2.84 -8.60
C LEU A 18 2.31 -1.88 -7.65
N LEU A 19 1.84 -1.75 -6.40
CA LEU A 19 2.49 -0.90 -5.42
C LEU A 19 3.91 -1.40 -5.08
N ALA A 20 4.06 -2.69 -4.79
CA ALA A 20 5.33 -3.30 -4.41
C ALA A 20 6.38 -3.19 -5.53
N SER A 21 6.00 -3.35 -6.79
CA SER A 21 6.90 -3.18 -7.94
C SER A 21 7.22 -1.71 -8.26
N SER A 22 6.30 -0.79 -7.93
CA SER A 22 6.52 0.65 -8.13
C SER A 22 7.60 1.20 -7.19
N LEU A 23 7.71 0.70 -5.94
CA LEU A 23 8.65 1.27 -4.96
C LEU A 23 10.14 1.16 -5.38
N PRO A 24 10.66 0.00 -5.85
CA PRO A 24 12.01 -0.08 -6.40
C PRO A 24 12.23 0.83 -7.61
N PHE A 25 11.23 0.95 -8.49
CA PHE A 25 11.30 1.85 -9.64
C PHE A 25 11.39 3.31 -9.20
N MET A 26 10.59 3.74 -8.21
CA MET A 26 10.62 5.10 -7.67
C MET A 26 11.99 5.44 -7.11
N TRP A 27 12.60 4.53 -6.35
CA TRP A 27 13.96 4.72 -5.84
C TRP A 27 15.00 4.83 -6.96
N TYR A 28 14.96 3.90 -7.91
CA TYR A 28 15.90 3.87 -9.03
C TYR A 28 15.80 5.11 -9.91
N SER A 29 14.58 5.50 -10.29
CA SER A 29 14.32 6.67 -11.13
C SER A 29 14.77 7.98 -10.45
N ALA A 30 14.55 8.13 -9.14
CA ALA A 30 15.04 9.28 -8.38
C ALA A 30 16.57 9.34 -8.36
N LYS A 31 17.23 8.19 -8.17
CA LYS A 31 18.70 8.11 -8.11
C LYS A 31 19.34 8.35 -9.49
N ALA A 32 18.74 7.84 -10.55
CA ALA A 32 19.26 7.97 -11.91
C ALA A 32 19.07 9.40 -12.46
N GLY A 33 18.00 10.10 -12.07
CA GLY A 33 17.72 11.46 -12.52
C GLY A 33 17.45 11.57 -14.03
N GLY A 34 17.67 12.76 -14.60
CA GLY A 34 17.47 13.02 -16.02
C GLY A 34 16.02 12.73 -16.47
N SER A 35 15.87 12.09 -17.64
CA SER A 35 14.55 11.75 -18.19
C SER A 35 13.76 10.75 -17.34
N LEU A 36 14.43 9.96 -16.48
CA LEU A 36 13.75 9.05 -15.56
C LEU A 36 13.01 9.80 -14.44
N LEU A 37 13.37 11.05 -14.15
CA LEU A 37 12.63 11.86 -13.18
C LEU A 37 11.20 12.16 -13.66
N GLN A 38 10.97 12.28 -14.98
CA GLN A 38 9.62 12.41 -15.53
C GLN A 38 8.79 11.15 -15.30
N TRP A 39 9.43 9.98 -15.39
CA TRP A 39 8.77 8.72 -15.05
C TRP A 39 8.56 8.56 -13.56
N HIS A 40 9.45 9.09 -12.72
CA HIS A 40 9.28 9.13 -11.27
C HIS A 40 7.99 9.84 -10.90
N THR A 41 7.73 11.05 -11.44
CA THR A 41 6.50 11.79 -11.14
C THR A 41 5.25 11.08 -11.67
N ARG A 42 5.30 10.50 -12.88
CA ARG A 42 4.18 9.71 -13.45
C ARG A 42 3.85 8.47 -12.62
N ILE A 43 4.86 7.71 -12.18
CA ILE A 43 4.65 6.56 -11.29
C ILE A 43 4.21 7.04 -9.90
N GLY A 44 4.61 8.23 -9.46
CA GLY A 44 4.04 8.91 -8.29
C GLY A 44 2.52 9.07 -8.39
N LEU A 45 1.99 9.49 -9.54
CA LEU A 45 0.54 9.57 -9.78
C LEU A 45 -0.13 8.19 -9.81
N LEU A 46 0.55 7.16 -10.36
CA LEU A 46 0.05 5.78 -10.26
C LEU A 46 -0.04 5.34 -8.80
N ILE A 47 0.97 5.63 -7.97
CA ILE A 47 0.92 5.30 -6.54
C ILE A 47 -0.19 6.09 -5.84
N LEU A 48 -0.39 7.37 -6.16
CA LEU A 48 -1.52 8.15 -5.65
C LEU A 48 -2.86 7.48 -5.99
N PHE A 49 -3.06 7.08 -7.25
CA PHE A 49 -4.23 6.32 -7.69
C PHE A 49 -4.41 5.06 -6.84
N LEU A 50 -3.35 4.27 -6.68
CA LEU A 50 -3.38 3.02 -5.91
C LEU A 50 -3.74 3.28 -4.44
N LEU A 51 -3.21 4.33 -3.81
CA LEU A 51 -3.53 4.69 -2.42
C LEU A 51 -5.00 5.05 -2.26
N ILE A 52 -5.55 5.92 -3.12
CA ILE A 52 -6.97 6.30 -3.07
C ILE A 52 -7.87 5.10 -3.32
N PHE A 53 -7.54 4.29 -4.34
CA PHE A 53 -8.22 3.02 -4.60
C PHE A 53 -8.24 2.15 -3.35
N ARG A 54 -7.10 2.02 -2.67
CA ARG A 54 -6.96 1.16 -1.49
C ARG A 54 -7.75 1.67 -0.29
N ILE A 55 -7.85 2.99 -0.09
CA ILE A 55 -8.70 3.61 0.94
C ILE A 55 -10.16 3.22 0.69
N CYS A 56 -10.66 3.48 -0.52
CA CYS A 56 -12.03 3.11 -0.92
C CYS A 56 -12.28 1.60 -0.74
N TRP A 57 -11.37 0.77 -1.27
CA TRP A 57 -11.46 -0.69 -1.16
C TRP A 57 -11.35 -1.19 0.29
N GLY A 58 -10.65 -0.45 1.15
CA GLY A 58 -10.54 -0.74 2.58
C GLY A 58 -11.75 -0.32 3.41
N ILE A 59 -12.66 0.48 2.85
CA ILE A 59 -13.91 0.87 3.49
C ILE A 59 -15.03 -0.08 3.04
N TRP A 60 -15.22 -0.27 1.74
CA TRP A 60 -16.37 -1.01 1.19
C TRP A 60 -16.04 -2.23 0.33
N GLY A 61 -14.76 -2.61 0.21
CA GLY A 61 -14.32 -3.77 -0.58
C GLY A 61 -14.70 -5.13 0.04
N SER A 62 -13.98 -6.18 -0.34
CA SER A 62 -14.19 -7.53 0.20
C SER A 62 -13.85 -7.61 1.69
N ASP A 63 -14.43 -8.57 2.42
CA ASP A 63 -14.28 -8.67 3.88
C ASP A 63 -12.81 -8.67 4.35
N THR A 64 -11.94 -9.41 3.66
CA THR A 64 -10.50 -9.49 4.00
C THR A 64 -9.70 -8.23 3.63
N ALA A 65 -10.26 -7.35 2.81
CA ALA A 65 -9.64 -6.09 2.42
C ALA A 65 -10.06 -4.92 3.31
N ARG A 66 -11.17 -5.02 4.07
CA ARG A 66 -11.69 -3.91 4.88
C ARG A 66 -10.87 -3.69 6.16
N PHE A 67 -10.45 -2.45 6.42
CA PHE A 67 -9.65 -2.12 7.59
C PHE A 67 -10.35 -2.51 8.90
N SER A 68 -11.66 -2.29 9.00
CA SER A 68 -12.47 -2.64 10.18
C SER A 68 -12.53 -4.14 10.49
N ARG A 69 -12.19 -5.01 9.53
CA ARG A 69 -12.22 -6.47 9.71
C ARG A 69 -10.91 -7.04 10.24
N PHE A 70 -9.78 -6.40 9.94
CA PHE A 70 -8.46 -6.95 10.29
C PHE A 70 -7.65 -6.09 11.25
N VAL A 71 -7.91 -4.78 11.32
CA VAL A 71 -7.27 -3.90 12.32
C VAL A 71 -7.92 -4.14 13.67
N ARG A 72 -7.10 -4.45 14.67
CA ARG A 72 -7.53 -4.70 16.05
C ARG A 72 -6.93 -3.63 16.95
N GLY A 73 -7.68 -3.23 17.99
CA GLY A 73 -7.15 -2.38 19.05
C GLY A 73 -6.10 -3.08 19.90
N TRP A 74 -5.49 -2.33 20.82
CA TRP A 74 -4.38 -2.79 21.65
C TRP A 74 -4.66 -4.10 22.42
N ALA A 75 -5.86 -4.23 22.99
CA ALA A 75 -6.28 -5.47 23.68
C ALA A 75 -6.28 -6.68 22.75
N GLY A 76 -6.78 -6.54 21.52
CA GLY A 76 -6.79 -7.63 20.53
C GLY A 76 -5.41 -7.99 19.99
N ILE A 77 -4.50 -7.01 19.91
CA ILE A 77 -3.09 -7.27 19.58
C ILE A 77 -2.40 -8.06 20.70
N ARG A 78 -2.60 -7.65 21.97
CA ARG A 78 -2.07 -8.38 23.13
C ARG A 78 -2.59 -9.81 23.19
N GLU A 79 -3.88 -10.00 22.96
CA GLU A 79 -4.49 -11.33 22.93
C GLU A 79 -3.86 -12.20 21.82
N TYR A 80 -3.69 -11.65 20.63
CA TYR A 80 -3.00 -12.35 19.55
C TYR A 80 -1.55 -12.72 19.89
N MET A 81 -0.81 -11.85 20.56
CA MET A 81 0.57 -12.16 20.96
C MET A 81 0.65 -13.27 22.00
N LYS A 82 -0.35 -13.37 22.89
CA LYS A 82 -0.41 -14.41 23.94
C LYS A 82 -0.90 -15.75 23.39
N ASN A 83 -2.04 -15.74 22.71
CA ASN A 83 -2.80 -16.94 22.40
C ASN A 83 -2.89 -17.23 20.89
N GLY A 84 -2.46 -16.29 20.04
CA GLY A 84 -2.71 -16.36 18.60
C GLY A 84 -4.17 -16.15 18.24
N ILE A 85 -4.48 -16.14 16.95
CA ILE A 85 -5.85 -16.14 16.43
C ILE A 85 -5.94 -17.22 15.35
N PRO A 86 -6.93 -18.15 15.41
CA PRO A 86 -7.12 -19.16 14.38
C PRO A 86 -7.39 -18.56 13.00
N GLU A 87 -6.85 -19.19 11.96
CA GLU A 87 -6.94 -18.65 10.60
C GLU A 87 -8.37 -18.66 10.03
N HIS A 88 -9.26 -19.54 10.49
CA HIS A 88 -10.66 -19.50 10.07
C HIS A 88 -11.44 -18.32 10.70
N VAL A 89 -10.95 -17.76 11.81
CA VAL A 89 -11.51 -16.55 12.43
C VAL A 89 -10.97 -15.30 11.74
N GLN A 90 -9.69 -15.30 11.39
CA GLN A 90 -9.03 -14.18 10.73
C GLN A 90 -8.17 -14.67 9.54
N PRO A 91 -8.81 -14.93 8.38
CA PRO A 91 -8.15 -15.58 7.24
C PRO A 91 -7.17 -14.68 6.49
N GLY A 92 -7.36 -13.36 6.60
CA GLY A 92 -6.52 -12.33 5.95
C GLY A 92 -5.30 -11.94 6.80
N HIS A 93 -5.13 -10.64 7.05
CA HIS A 93 -4.04 -10.15 7.89
C HIS A 93 -4.26 -10.52 9.35
N ASN A 94 -3.24 -11.08 10.01
CA ASN A 94 -3.20 -11.16 11.47
C ASN A 94 -2.95 -9.77 12.08
N PRO A 95 -3.16 -9.57 13.40
CA PRO A 95 -3.04 -8.25 14.03
C PRO A 95 -1.68 -7.57 13.87
N LEU A 96 -0.55 -8.30 13.88
CA LEU A 96 0.77 -7.68 13.63
C LEU A 96 0.95 -7.30 12.15
N GLY A 97 0.45 -8.13 11.24
CA GLY A 97 0.39 -7.82 9.82
C GLY A 97 -0.48 -6.60 9.53
N ALA A 98 -1.58 -6.44 10.27
CA ALA A 98 -2.45 -5.27 10.19
C ALA A 98 -1.72 -3.97 10.53
N LEU A 99 -0.90 -3.98 11.60
CA LEU A 99 -0.07 -2.83 11.96
C LEU A 99 0.92 -2.48 10.86
N MET A 100 1.56 -3.48 10.23
CA MET A 100 2.48 -3.25 9.13
C MET A 100 1.79 -2.66 7.90
N VAL A 101 0.56 -3.09 7.61
CA VAL A 101 -0.26 -2.48 6.54
C VAL A 101 -0.51 -1.01 6.84
N VAL A 102 -0.94 -0.67 8.06
CA VAL A 102 -1.19 0.73 8.45
C VAL A 102 0.09 1.56 8.38
N ALA A 103 1.21 1.03 8.89
CA ALA A 103 2.50 1.73 8.89
C ALA A 103 3.03 2.01 7.48
N LEU A 104 3.05 1.00 6.60
CA LEU A 104 3.47 1.19 5.20
C LEU A 104 2.51 2.09 4.44
N PHE A 105 1.19 1.93 4.65
CA PHE A 105 0.20 2.75 3.97
C PHE A 105 0.36 4.23 4.35
N ALA A 106 0.54 4.53 5.64
CA ALA A 106 0.81 5.89 6.11
C ALA A 106 2.14 6.44 5.58
N ALA A 107 3.22 5.65 5.63
CA ALA A 107 4.53 6.07 5.16
C ALA A 107 4.52 6.36 3.64
N ILE A 108 3.89 5.51 2.83
CA ILE A 108 3.78 5.74 1.38
C ILE A 108 2.88 6.95 1.10
N SER A 109 1.78 7.12 1.84
CA SER A 109 0.92 8.31 1.69
C SER A 109 1.68 9.60 2.00
N PHE A 110 2.52 9.60 3.03
CA PHE A 110 3.38 10.73 3.36
C PHE A 110 4.46 10.97 2.28
N GLN A 111 5.07 9.91 1.76
CA GLN A 111 6.04 10.01 0.67
C GLN A 111 5.41 10.60 -0.60
N VAL A 112 4.21 10.16 -0.98
CA VAL A 112 3.47 10.72 -2.12
C VAL A 112 3.05 12.16 -1.86
N GLY A 113 2.52 12.46 -0.67
CA GLY A 113 2.10 13.81 -0.29
C GLY A 113 3.26 14.80 -0.40
N THR A 114 4.42 14.49 0.19
CA THR A 114 5.61 15.34 0.05
C THR A 114 6.12 15.43 -1.39
N GLY A 115 6.06 14.33 -2.16
CA GLY A 115 6.49 14.29 -3.55
C GLY A 115 5.63 15.14 -4.49
N LEU A 116 4.32 15.25 -4.24
CA LEU A 116 3.42 16.10 -5.03
C LEU A 116 3.80 17.58 -5.00
N PHE A 117 4.40 18.05 -3.90
CA PHE A 117 4.78 19.45 -3.71
C PHE A 117 6.30 19.67 -3.80
N ALA A 118 7.10 18.63 -4.00
CA ALA A 118 8.56 18.73 -4.00
C ALA A 118 9.09 19.51 -5.21
N ALA A 119 10.01 20.43 -4.96
CA ALA A 119 10.73 21.13 -6.03
C ALA A 119 11.81 20.22 -6.66
N ASP A 120 12.04 20.39 -7.96
CA ASP A 120 13.23 19.92 -8.64
C ASP A 120 14.26 21.05 -8.71
N GLU A 121 15.16 21.07 -7.74
CA GLU A 121 16.24 22.05 -7.66
C GLU A 121 17.43 21.73 -8.59
N ASN A 122 17.41 20.58 -9.27
CA ASN A 122 18.53 20.18 -10.13
C ASN A 122 18.34 20.71 -11.55
N THR A 123 17.16 20.49 -12.14
CA THR A 123 16.87 20.89 -13.52
C THR A 123 15.75 21.91 -13.64
N PHE A 124 15.01 22.18 -12.55
CA PHE A 124 13.83 23.05 -12.52
C PHE A 124 12.73 22.67 -13.53
N SER A 125 12.82 21.47 -14.11
CA SER A 125 11.97 21.03 -15.22
C SER A 125 10.95 19.98 -14.80
N THR A 126 11.19 19.27 -13.69
CA THR A 126 10.37 18.13 -13.27
C THR A 126 9.96 18.26 -11.80
N ASN A 127 9.26 19.34 -11.48
CA ASN A 127 8.66 19.55 -10.17
C ASN A 127 7.54 18.55 -9.88
N GLY A 128 7.19 18.38 -8.60
CA GLY A 128 5.95 17.74 -8.22
C GLY A 128 4.74 18.47 -8.82
N TYR A 129 3.71 17.72 -9.20
CA TYR A 129 2.54 18.24 -9.93
C TYR A 129 1.82 19.41 -9.24
N LEU A 130 1.90 19.53 -7.91
CA LEU A 130 1.25 20.59 -7.15
C LEU A 130 2.25 21.62 -6.58
N ASN A 131 3.51 21.58 -6.99
CA ASN A 131 4.56 22.45 -6.46
C ASN A 131 4.28 23.95 -6.69
N HIS A 132 3.64 24.32 -7.80
CA HIS A 132 3.31 25.73 -8.10
C HIS A 132 2.25 26.33 -7.15
N LEU A 133 1.54 25.49 -6.37
CA LEU A 133 0.58 25.94 -5.37
C LEU A 133 1.23 26.35 -4.05
N VAL A 134 2.55 26.19 -3.91
CA VAL A 134 3.29 26.49 -2.68
C VAL A 134 4.47 27.41 -2.96
N SER A 135 4.96 28.08 -1.90
CA SER A 135 6.16 28.92 -2.01
C SER A 135 7.40 28.10 -2.35
N GLU A 136 8.42 28.73 -2.93
CA GLU A 136 9.72 28.09 -3.22
C GLU A 136 10.33 27.45 -1.96
N HIS A 137 10.26 28.15 -0.82
CA HIS A 137 10.73 27.63 0.46
C HIS A 137 10.00 26.35 0.87
N THR A 138 8.67 26.33 0.73
CA THR A 138 7.86 25.14 1.01
C THR A 138 8.20 24.00 0.05
N GLY A 139 8.37 24.28 -1.24
CA GLY A 139 8.73 23.26 -2.24
C GLY A 139 10.09 22.61 -1.96
N SER A 140 11.08 23.42 -1.58
CA SER A 140 12.41 22.95 -1.14
C SER A 140 12.34 22.11 0.13
N LEU A 141 11.55 22.55 1.12
CA LEU A 141 11.32 21.78 2.35
C LEU A 141 10.66 20.42 2.04
N MET A 142 9.64 20.39 1.18
CA MET A 142 8.96 19.15 0.78
C MET A 142 9.90 18.19 0.07
N ARG A 143 10.77 18.69 -0.82
CA ARG A 143 11.85 17.91 -1.43
C ARG A 143 12.79 17.32 -0.38
N LYS A 144 13.30 18.14 0.55
CA LYS A 144 14.21 17.66 1.61
C LYS A 144 13.56 16.58 2.47
N ILE A 145 12.30 16.76 2.85
CA ILE A 145 11.55 15.74 3.60
C ILE A 145 11.40 14.47 2.75
N HIS A 146 10.97 14.60 1.50
CA HIS A 146 10.77 13.48 0.58
C HIS A 146 12.03 12.62 0.41
N LEU A 147 13.18 13.25 0.20
CA LEU A 147 14.46 12.54 0.03
C LEU A 147 14.88 11.80 1.31
N ASN A 148 14.75 12.43 2.48
CA ASN A 148 15.19 11.84 3.74
C ASN A 148 14.23 10.77 4.26
N PHE A 149 12.91 10.98 4.09
CA PHE A 149 11.89 10.07 4.58
C PHE A 149 11.88 8.72 3.84
N PHE A 150 12.35 8.70 2.60
CA PHE A 150 12.48 7.46 1.82
C PHE A 150 13.28 6.37 2.57
N ASN A 151 14.34 6.75 3.31
CA ASN A 151 15.14 5.79 4.07
C ASN A 151 14.31 5.06 5.14
N LEU A 152 13.41 5.78 5.82
CA LEU A 152 12.50 5.18 6.80
C LEU A 152 11.48 4.26 6.12
N LEU A 153 10.94 4.67 4.97
CA LEU A 153 10.04 3.83 4.17
C LEU A 153 10.75 2.55 3.69
N ALA A 154 12.02 2.64 3.29
CA ALA A 154 12.83 1.49 2.89
C ALA A 154 13.04 0.52 4.07
N VAL A 155 13.30 1.04 5.28
CA VAL A 155 13.39 0.21 6.51
C VAL A 155 12.08 -0.52 6.78
N PHE A 156 10.94 0.16 6.75
CA PHE A 156 9.63 -0.48 6.92
C PHE A 156 9.36 -1.55 5.87
N SER A 157 9.75 -1.30 4.62
CA SER A 157 9.61 -2.28 3.53
C SER A 157 10.50 -3.50 3.75
N ALA A 158 11.74 -3.30 4.21
CA ALA A 158 12.66 -4.38 4.54
C ALA A 158 12.15 -5.23 5.72
N ILE A 159 11.66 -4.59 6.79
CA ILE A 159 11.04 -5.27 7.94
C ILE A 159 9.85 -6.11 7.48
N HIS A 160 9.00 -5.57 6.60
CA HIS A 160 7.87 -6.30 6.04
C HIS A 160 8.31 -7.56 5.29
N ILE A 161 9.28 -7.44 4.38
CA ILE A 161 9.79 -8.58 3.60
C ILE A 161 10.45 -9.62 4.52
N ALA A 162 11.25 -9.16 5.49
CA ALA A 162 11.88 -10.03 6.48
C ALA A 162 10.83 -10.79 7.32
N ALA A 163 9.74 -10.13 7.73
CA ALA A 163 8.65 -10.77 8.42
C ALA A 163 7.97 -11.84 7.54
N VAL A 164 7.73 -11.56 6.25
CA VAL A 164 7.17 -12.55 5.31
C VAL A 164 8.10 -13.77 5.17
N ALA A 165 9.41 -13.54 5.06
CA ALA A 165 10.41 -14.61 5.01
C ALA A 165 10.44 -15.43 6.32
N ALA A 166 10.41 -14.76 7.47
CA ALA A 166 10.36 -15.38 8.79
C ALA A 166 9.11 -16.26 8.97
N TYR A 167 7.94 -15.83 8.47
CA TYR A 167 6.72 -16.65 8.47
C TYR A 167 6.88 -17.91 7.61
N ARG A 168 7.58 -17.79 6.47
CA ARG A 168 7.86 -18.95 5.61
C ARG A 168 8.80 -19.95 6.28
N VAL A 169 9.87 -19.47 6.92
CA VAL A 169 10.91 -20.32 7.51
C VAL A 169 10.48 -20.87 8.87
N PHE A 170 10.15 -20.00 9.83
CA PHE A 170 9.89 -20.40 11.22
C PHE A 170 8.46 -20.87 11.46
N LYS A 171 7.47 -20.26 10.78
CA LYS A 171 6.07 -20.65 10.93
C LYS A 171 5.62 -21.64 9.87
N LYS A 172 6.48 -22.01 8.90
CA LYS A 172 6.18 -22.89 7.76
C LYS A 172 4.90 -22.49 7.01
N LYS A 173 4.59 -21.19 6.98
CA LYS A 173 3.40 -20.61 6.36
C LYS A 173 3.79 -19.78 5.14
N ASN A 174 3.31 -20.18 3.96
CA ASN A 174 3.55 -19.43 2.74
C ASN A 174 2.52 -18.31 2.60
N LEU A 175 2.96 -17.06 2.84
CA LEU A 175 2.11 -15.87 2.70
C LEU A 175 2.09 -15.31 1.27
N VAL A 176 3.06 -15.67 0.43
CA VAL A 176 3.21 -15.16 -0.94
C VAL A 176 2.22 -15.83 -1.89
N VAL A 177 2.07 -17.16 -1.81
CA VAL A 177 1.17 -17.92 -2.71
C VAL A 177 -0.29 -17.45 -2.63
N PRO A 178 -0.87 -17.17 -1.46
CA PRO A 178 -2.19 -16.55 -1.36
C PRO A 178 -2.24 -15.16 -2.02
N MET A 179 -1.16 -14.38 -2.00
CA MET A 179 -1.10 -13.07 -2.66
C MET A 179 -0.94 -13.16 -4.18
N ILE A 180 -0.62 -14.33 -4.73
CA ILE A 180 -0.62 -14.57 -6.19
C ILE A 180 -1.95 -15.19 -6.61
N THR A 181 -2.29 -16.32 -6.00
CA THR A 181 -3.44 -17.15 -6.41
C THR A 181 -4.77 -16.67 -5.84
N GLY A 182 -4.75 -16.00 -4.69
CA GLY A 182 -5.93 -15.67 -3.89
C GLY A 182 -6.39 -16.75 -2.94
N PHE A 183 -5.77 -17.94 -2.95
CA PHE A 183 -6.24 -19.10 -2.19
C PHE A 183 -5.30 -19.50 -1.06
N LYS A 184 -5.88 -20.01 0.03
CA LYS A 184 -5.19 -20.55 1.19
C LYS A 184 -5.86 -21.85 1.65
N TYR A 185 -5.10 -22.78 2.20
CA TYR A 185 -5.64 -23.96 2.88
C TYR A 185 -5.89 -23.62 4.35
N ILE A 186 -7.15 -23.63 4.78
CA ILE A 186 -7.56 -23.26 6.13
C ILE A 186 -8.31 -24.43 6.77
N GLU A 187 -8.02 -24.71 8.04
CA GLU A 187 -8.81 -25.65 8.86
C GLU A 187 -10.02 -24.95 9.45
N GLY A 188 -11.21 -25.47 9.17
CA GLY A 188 -12.48 -24.92 9.64
C GLY A 188 -13.29 -24.23 8.54
N LYS A 189 -14.54 -23.88 8.85
CA LYS A 189 -15.41 -23.12 7.95
C LYS A 189 -15.08 -21.64 8.06
N THR A 190 -14.85 -20.99 6.92
CA THR A 190 -14.62 -19.54 6.84
C THR A 190 -15.61 -18.98 5.82
N ALA A 191 -16.44 -18.01 6.22
CA ALA A 191 -17.32 -17.30 5.32
C ALA A 191 -16.70 -15.94 4.98
N ILE A 192 -16.36 -15.72 3.71
CA ILE A 192 -15.76 -14.47 3.22
C ILE A 192 -16.66 -13.92 2.13
N ARG A 193 -17.14 -12.68 2.30
CA ARG A 193 -17.91 -11.98 1.26
C ARG A 193 -16.96 -11.16 0.39
N PHE A 194 -17.09 -11.35 -0.91
CA PHE A 194 -16.38 -10.57 -1.92
C PHE A 194 -17.24 -9.41 -2.40
N ALA A 195 -16.61 -8.25 -2.59
CA ALA A 195 -17.30 -7.09 -3.14
C ALA A 195 -17.66 -7.27 -4.62
N GLY A 196 -18.78 -6.69 -5.02
CA GLY A 196 -19.28 -6.73 -6.40
C GLY A 196 -18.66 -5.67 -7.30
N LYS A 197 -19.04 -5.69 -8.59
CA LYS A 197 -18.51 -4.78 -9.62
C LYS A 197 -18.78 -3.30 -9.32
N ALA A 198 -19.97 -2.96 -8.81
CA ALA A 198 -20.33 -1.58 -8.50
C ALA A 198 -19.37 -0.93 -7.48
N ALA A 199 -19.01 -1.65 -6.42
CA ALA A 199 -18.05 -1.18 -5.42
C ALA A 199 -16.65 -0.98 -6.00
N LEU A 200 -16.25 -1.86 -6.95
CA LEU A 200 -14.97 -1.75 -7.66
C LEU A 200 -14.96 -0.53 -8.59
N THR A 201 -16.01 -0.36 -9.39
CA THR A 201 -16.16 0.78 -10.29
C THR A 201 -16.14 2.10 -9.51
N ALA A 202 -16.86 2.19 -8.38
CA ALA A 202 -16.85 3.39 -7.54
C ALA A 202 -15.44 3.71 -7.01
N ALA A 203 -14.70 2.70 -6.52
CA ALA A 203 -13.32 2.91 -6.04
C ALA A 203 -12.37 3.36 -7.16
N LEU A 204 -12.48 2.77 -8.35
CA LEU A 204 -11.67 3.15 -9.51
C LEU A 204 -11.99 4.57 -10.00
N LEU A 205 -13.28 4.93 -10.06
CA LEU A 205 -13.71 6.27 -10.46
C LEU A 205 -13.20 7.33 -9.49
N ILE A 206 -13.31 7.12 -8.17
CA ILE A 206 -12.81 8.07 -7.18
C ILE A 206 -11.29 8.24 -7.32
N ALA A 207 -10.55 7.14 -7.43
CA ALA A 207 -9.09 7.19 -7.63
C ALA A 207 -8.70 7.91 -8.93
N ALA A 208 -9.41 7.65 -10.03
CA ALA A 208 -9.18 8.31 -11.31
C ALA A 208 -9.50 9.80 -11.25
N LEU A 209 -10.63 10.18 -10.63
CA LEU A 209 -11.02 11.58 -10.45
C LEU A 209 -10.01 12.33 -9.56
N THR A 210 -9.45 11.69 -8.53
CA THR A 210 -8.40 12.33 -7.72
C THR A 210 -7.14 12.61 -8.54
N VAL A 211 -6.68 11.65 -9.36
CA VAL A 211 -5.51 11.89 -10.25
C VAL A 211 -5.84 12.93 -11.31
N ALA A 212 -7.02 12.89 -11.90
CA ALA A 212 -7.47 13.90 -12.87
C ALA A 212 -7.52 15.30 -12.25
N ALA A 213 -7.96 15.43 -11.00
CA ALA A 213 -7.94 16.70 -10.28
C ALA A 213 -6.51 17.21 -10.07
N VAL A 214 -5.56 16.34 -9.69
CA VAL A 214 -4.15 16.72 -9.55
C VAL A 214 -3.57 17.19 -10.89
N LEU A 215 -3.85 16.48 -11.97
CA LEU A 215 -3.40 16.85 -13.33
C LEU A 215 -4.06 18.11 -13.86
N PHE A 216 -5.31 18.36 -13.49
CA PHE A 216 -6.01 19.60 -13.86
C PHE A 216 -5.46 20.81 -13.13
N LEU A 217 -5.00 20.60 -11.89
CA LEU A 217 -4.39 21.65 -11.08
C LEU A 217 -2.93 21.91 -11.45
N SER A 218 -2.23 20.97 -12.11
CA SER A 218 -0.78 21.01 -12.34
C SER A 218 -0.29 21.90 -13.47
#